data_AF-A0A643F521-F1
#
_entry.id   AF-A0A643F521-F1
#
_cell.length_a   1.000
_cell.length_b   1.000
_cell.length_c   1.000
_cell.angle_alpha   90.00
_cell.angle_beta   90.00
_cell.angle_gamma   90.00
#
_symmetry.space_group_name_H-M   'P 1'
#
loop_
_entity.id
_entity.type
_entity.pdbx_description
1 polymer ?
#
loop_
_entity_poly.entity_id
_entity_poly.type
_entity_poly.pdbx_seq_one_letter_code
_entity_poly.pdbx_strand_id
1 'polypeptide(L)'
;MKKYLLISALFALSGCVSSNESVPGPSGKAIQEVKCSSSPNACFKKANAICKGPYQVMDSSSNAGGLVADIIPGPVTWYRMSVQCGKSDGKMPSFPFRGQQYTPTPIVVAPPSQPRTTTCNRFGNSVTCNSF
;
A
#
# COMPACT_ATOMS: atom_id res chain seq x y z
N MET A 1 8.91 -28.75 45.82
CA MET A 1 9.11 -29.17 44.42
C MET A 1 8.26 -28.27 43.53
N LYS A 2 8.91 -27.43 42.71
CA LYS A 2 8.33 -26.38 41.86
C LYS A 2 7.81 -26.97 40.54
N LYS A 3 6.49 -27.10 40.41
CA LYS A 3 5.74 -27.31 39.16
C LYS A 3 4.35 -26.76 39.47
N TYR A 4 3.73 -25.78 38.82
CA TYR A 4 3.66 -25.42 37.42
C TYR A 4 3.33 -23.93 37.36
N LEU A 5 4.30 -23.09 36.98
CA LEU A 5 4.11 -21.64 36.81
C LEU A 5 4.57 -21.29 35.40
N LEU A 6 3.90 -21.84 34.39
CA LEU A 6 4.27 -21.67 32.97
C LEU A 6 3.05 -21.91 32.05
N ILE A 7 1.92 -21.24 32.29
CA ILE A 7 0.82 -21.15 31.30
C ILE A 7 0.19 -19.75 31.38
N SER A 8 0.92 -18.73 30.95
CA SER A 8 0.35 -17.37 30.85
C SER A 8 0.99 -16.48 29.77
N ALA A 9 1.88 -17.01 28.93
CA ALA A 9 2.66 -16.20 27.98
C ALA A 9 2.17 -16.23 26.51
N LEU A 10 0.95 -16.73 26.22
CA LEU A 10 0.48 -16.93 24.83
C LEU A 10 -0.53 -15.90 24.30
N PHE A 11 -0.81 -14.79 24.99
CA PHE A 11 -1.81 -13.80 24.54
C PHE A 11 -1.25 -12.44 24.07
N ALA A 12 0.06 -12.27 23.91
CA ALA A 12 0.66 -10.97 23.58
C ALA A 12 0.92 -10.72 22.07
N LEU A 13 0.20 -11.38 21.16
CA LEU A 13 0.20 -11.05 19.73
C LEU A 13 -1.11 -10.35 19.36
N SER A 14 -1.43 -9.23 20.03
CA SER A 14 -2.40 -8.28 19.49
C SER A 14 -1.78 -7.68 18.23
N GLY A 15 -2.24 -8.15 17.07
CA GLY A 15 -1.78 -7.69 15.77
C GLY A 15 -1.85 -6.17 15.63
N CYS A 16 -0.99 -5.63 14.77
CA CYS A 16 -1.10 -4.27 14.27
C CYS A 16 -2.43 -4.11 13.52
N VAL A 17 -3.51 -3.86 14.26
CA VAL A 17 -4.75 -3.35 13.71
C VAL A 17 -4.43 -1.99 13.14
N SER A 18 -4.60 -1.83 11.83
CA SER A 18 -4.61 -0.52 11.21
C SER A 18 -5.83 0.21 11.74
N SER A 19 -5.66 0.92 12.85
CA SER A 19 -6.71 1.73 13.45
C SER A 19 -6.97 2.91 12.50
N ASN A 20 -8.25 3.22 12.26
CA ASN A 20 -8.67 4.48 11.64
C ASN A 20 -8.42 5.64 12.62
N GLU A 21 -7.20 5.74 13.15
CA GLU A 21 -6.84 6.70 14.17
C GLU A 21 -6.62 8.07 13.53
N SER A 22 -7.32 9.04 14.10
CA SER A 22 -7.13 10.44 13.82
C SER A 22 -5.84 10.89 14.49
N VAL A 23 -4.77 11.08 13.71
CA VAL A 23 -3.49 11.56 14.22
C VAL A 23 -3.37 13.08 14.11
N PRO A 24 -2.78 13.78 15.09
CA PRO A 24 -2.55 15.22 14.99
C PRO A 24 -1.53 15.50 13.88
N GLY A 25 -1.94 16.31 12.89
CA GLY A 25 -1.09 16.74 11.79
C GLY A 25 -0.21 17.94 12.13
N PRO A 26 0.81 18.26 11.30
CA PRO A 26 1.71 19.40 11.49
C PRO A 26 1.00 20.77 11.53
N SER A 27 -0.22 20.83 11.00
CA SER A 27 -1.09 22.01 11.04
C SER A 27 -1.86 22.18 12.36
N GLY A 28 -1.69 21.25 13.31
CA GLY A 28 -2.51 21.14 14.52
C GLY A 28 -3.91 20.56 14.29
N LYS A 29 -4.29 20.24 13.04
CA LYS A 29 -5.56 19.61 12.71
C LYS A 29 -5.42 18.09 12.65
N ALA A 30 -6.51 17.40 12.98
CA ALA A 30 -6.64 15.96 12.82
C ALA A 30 -6.47 15.53 11.35
N ILE A 31 -5.64 14.51 11.12
CA ILE A 31 -5.51 13.80 9.86
C ILE A 31 -6.22 12.45 9.99
N GLN A 32 -7.08 12.16 9.02
CA GLN A 32 -7.85 10.92 8.93
C GLN A 32 -7.29 10.03 7.83
N GLU A 33 -7.02 8.77 8.13
CA GLU A 33 -6.67 7.79 7.11
C GLU A 33 -7.92 7.17 6.48
N VAL A 34 -7.91 7.04 5.15
CA VAL A 34 -8.99 6.44 4.37
C VAL A 34 -8.42 5.33 3.52
N LYS A 35 -8.87 4.09 3.79
CA LYS A 35 -8.54 2.90 2.99
C LYS A 35 -9.70 2.44 2.10
N CYS A 36 -9.38 2.03 0.88
CA CYS A 36 -10.36 1.76 -0.17
C CYS A 36 -9.85 0.65 -1.09
N SER A 37 -10.73 -0.24 -1.52
CA SER A 37 -10.42 -1.23 -2.55
C SER A 37 -10.88 -0.74 -3.93
N SER A 38 -10.35 -1.38 -4.97
CA SER A 38 -10.83 -1.30 -6.35
C SER A 38 -10.55 0.00 -7.10
N SER A 39 -10.77 1.19 -6.52
CA SER A 39 -10.48 2.47 -7.20
C SER A 39 -10.21 3.66 -6.27
N PRO A 40 -9.47 4.69 -6.74
CA PRO A 40 -9.32 5.99 -6.06
C PRO A 40 -10.67 6.68 -5.77
N ASN A 41 -11.67 6.50 -6.64
CA ASN A 41 -12.97 7.16 -6.49
C ASN A 41 -13.70 6.71 -5.22
N ALA A 42 -13.50 5.48 -4.78
CA ALA A 42 -14.03 5.00 -3.52
C ALA A 42 -13.42 5.76 -2.33
N CYS A 43 -12.15 6.17 -2.43
CA CYS A 43 -11.52 7.01 -1.43
C CYS A 43 -12.15 8.38 -1.35
N PHE A 44 -12.33 9.06 -2.48
CA PHE A 44 -12.95 10.39 -2.49
C PHE A 44 -14.35 10.40 -1.88
N LYS A 45 -15.17 9.37 -2.18
CA LYS A 45 -16.50 9.20 -1.56
C LYS A 45 -16.40 9.05 -0.04
N LYS A 46 -15.47 8.23 0.44
CA LYS A 46 -15.24 8.03 1.88
C LYS A 46 -14.73 9.29 2.58
N ALA A 47 -13.77 10.03 2.01
CA ALA A 47 -13.34 11.30 2.60
C ALA A 47 -14.47 12.32 2.66
N ASN A 48 -15.27 12.43 1.61
CA ASN A 48 -16.41 13.34 1.61
C ASN A 48 -17.42 12.97 2.71
N ALA A 49 -17.66 11.68 2.93
CA ALA A 49 -18.52 11.20 4.01
C ALA A 49 -17.94 11.49 5.42
N ILE A 50 -16.62 11.40 5.58
CA ILE A 50 -15.92 11.70 6.85
C ILE A 50 -15.94 13.20 7.15
N CYS A 51 -15.55 14.04 6.19
CA CYS A 51 -15.41 15.48 6.39
C CYS A 51 -16.71 16.26 6.24
N LYS A 52 -17.74 15.68 5.61
CA LYS A 52 -19.04 16.32 5.34
C LYS A 52 -18.89 17.71 4.70
N GLY A 53 -17.89 17.88 3.84
CA GLY A 53 -17.44 19.18 3.36
C GLY A 53 -16.09 19.08 2.67
N PRO A 54 -15.47 20.23 2.33
CA PRO A 54 -14.16 20.23 1.68
C PRO A 54 -13.12 19.57 2.57
N TYR A 55 -12.12 18.97 1.93
CA TYR A 55 -10.97 18.35 2.56
C TYR A 55 -9.73 18.54 1.70
N GLN A 56 -8.57 18.52 2.36
CA GLN A 56 -7.28 18.52 1.71
C GLN A 56 -6.67 17.12 1.83
N VAL A 57 -6.14 16.61 0.72
CA VAL A 57 -5.43 15.34 0.69
C VAL A 57 -3.96 15.60 1.05
N MET A 58 -3.48 14.99 2.12
CA MET A 58 -2.12 15.13 2.64
C MET A 58 -1.16 14.13 2.01
N ASP A 59 -1.60 12.89 1.85
CA ASP A 59 -0.83 11.81 1.24
C ASP A 59 -1.79 10.87 0.51
N SER A 60 -1.30 10.21 -0.55
CA SER A 60 -2.06 9.17 -1.25
C SER A 60 -1.11 8.10 -1.79
N SER A 61 -1.56 6.86 -1.81
CA SER A 61 -0.86 5.78 -2.50
C SER A 61 -1.78 4.64 -2.90
N SER A 62 -1.34 3.87 -3.89
CA SER A 62 -1.87 2.54 -4.17
C SER A 62 -0.86 1.48 -3.74
N ASN A 63 -1.30 0.29 -3.37
CA ASN A 63 -0.45 -0.81 -2.94
C ASN A 63 -0.97 -2.12 -3.55
N ALA A 64 -0.09 -3.10 -3.73
CA ALA A 64 -0.46 -4.45 -4.16
C ALA A 64 -0.58 -5.36 -2.93
N GLY A 65 -1.72 -6.04 -2.80
CA GLY A 65 -2.03 -6.85 -1.62
C GLY A 65 -3.51 -6.77 -1.24
N GLY A 66 -3.91 -7.55 -0.25
CA GLY A 66 -5.24 -7.39 0.35
C GLY A 66 -5.27 -6.16 1.27
N LEU A 67 -6.46 -5.61 1.54
CA LEU A 67 -6.64 -4.52 2.53
C LEU A 67 -6.09 -4.87 3.94
N VAL A 68 -5.85 -6.15 4.22
CA VAL A 68 -5.44 -6.70 5.52
C VAL A 68 -3.95 -7.12 5.54
N ALA A 69 -3.31 -7.29 4.38
CA ALA A 69 -1.94 -7.79 4.32
C ALA A 69 -1.16 -7.21 3.13
N ASP A 70 -0.28 -6.27 3.45
CA ASP A 70 0.70 -5.66 2.53
C ASP A 70 1.93 -6.54 2.29
N ILE A 71 2.00 -7.71 2.93
CA ILE A 71 3.18 -8.58 2.95
C ILE A 71 3.22 -9.55 1.76
N ILE A 72 2.08 -9.93 1.19
CA ILE A 72 2.01 -10.83 0.04
C ILE A 72 1.53 -10.01 -1.16
N PRO A 73 2.34 -9.85 -2.22
CA PRO A 73 1.91 -9.22 -3.46
C PRO A 73 0.74 -10.02 -4.05
N GLY A 74 -0.48 -9.56 -3.77
CA GLY A 74 -1.72 -10.16 -4.21
C GLY A 74 -2.23 -9.53 -5.51
N PRO A 75 -3.23 -10.15 -6.17
CA PRO A 75 -3.81 -9.63 -7.42
C PRO A 75 -4.67 -8.37 -7.22
N VAL A 76 -4.86 -7.93 -5.97
CA VAL A 76 -5.75 -6.82 -5.63
C VAL A 76 -4.92 -5.57 -5.38
N THR A 77 -5.30 -4.47 -6.05
CA THR A 77 -4.80 -3.14 -5.74
C THR A 77 -5.73 -2.48 -4.74
N TRP A 78 -5.17 -2.01 -3.63
CA TRP A 78 -5.88 -1.18 -2.68
C TRP A 78 -5.26 0.21 -2.60
N TYR A 79 -6.05 1.17 -2.17
CA TYR A 79 -5.74 2.59 -2.15
C TYR A 79 -5.84 3.11 -0.73
N ARG A 80 -4.92 4.00 -0.37
CA ARG A 80 -5.02 4.81 0.84
C ARG A 80 -4.85 6.28 0.53
N MET A 81 -5.47 7.10 1.35
CA MET A 81 -5.17 8.51 1.43
C MET A 81 -5.32 9.03 2.85
N SER A 82 -4.52 10.02 3.19
CA SER A 82 -4.62 10.76 4.45
C SER A 82 -5.25 12.10 4.14
N VAL A 83 -6.33 12.44 4.83
CA VAL A 83 -7.10 13.67 4.58
C VAL A 83 -7.19 14.52 5.82
N GLN A 84 -7.18 15.83 5.63
CA GLN A 84 -7.45 16.82 6.65
C GLN A 84 -8.70 17.59 6.28
N CYS A 85 -9.72 17.57 7.13
CA CYS A 85 -10.97 18.28 6.86
C CYS A 85 -10.75 19.80 6.89
N GLY A 86 -11.37 20.51 5.94
CA GLY A 86 -11.22 21.96 5.78
C GLY A 86 -10.90 22.36 4.34
N LYS A 87 -10.39 23.58 4.15
CA LYS A 87 -10.11 24.13 2.83
C LYS A 87 -9.17 23.22 2.03
N SER A 88 -9.59 22.86 0.82
CA SER A 88 -8.75 22.14 -0.13
C SER A 88 -7.76 23.09 -0.82
N ASP A 89 -6.61 22.56 -1.22
CA ASP A 89 -5.67 23.23 -2.13
C ASP A 89 -6.06 23.06 -3.60
N GLY A 90 -7.15 22.33 -3.89
CA GLY A 90 -7.67 22.09 -5.24
C GLY A 90 -6.85 21.08 -6.05
N LYS A 91 -5.85 20.43 -5.45
CA LYS A 91 -5.00 19.46 -6.16
C LYS A 91 -5.62 18.08 -6.11
N MET A 92 -5.73 17.44 -7.27
CA MET A 92 -6.15 16.04 -7.36
C MET A 92 -4.97 15.12 -7.01
N PRO A 93 -5.12 14.16 -6.08
CA PRO A 93 -4.05 13.21 -5.77
C PRO A 93 -3.85 12.17 -6.89
N SER A 94 -2.62 11.69 -7.03
CA SER A 94 -2.21 10.77 -8.11
C SER A 94 -2.16 9.29 -7.71
N PHE A 95 -2.31 8.95 -6.42
CA PHE A 95 -2.25 7.58 -5.89
C PHE A 95 -1.06 6.74 -6.44
N PRO A 96 0.18 7.23 -6.29
CA PRO A 96 1.36 6.53 -6.78
C PRO A 96 1.44 5.12 -6.17
N PHE A 97 1.84 4.16 -6.98
CA PHE A 97 2.03 2.78 -6.52
C PHE A 97 3.22 2.70 -5.57
N ARG A 98 2.99 2.18 -4.36
CA ARG A 98 4.01 1.87 -3.35
C ARG A 98 4.06 0.35 -3.20
N GLY A 99 5.15 -0.23 -3.65
CA GLY A 99 5.36 -1.68 -3.64
C GLY A 99 6.51 -2.08 -4.55
N GLN A 100 6.73 -3.38 -4.68
CA GLN A 100 7.73 -3.93 -5.59
C GLN A 100 7.38 -3.54 -7.04
N GLN A 101 8.26 -2.79 -7.67
CA GLN A 101 8.14 -2.38 -9.07
C GLN A 101 9.24 -3.11 -9.83
N TYR A 102 8.89 -3.82 -10.91
CA TYR A 102 9.89 -4.39 -11.81
C TYR A 102 10.70 -3.28 -12.47
N THR A 103 12.00 -3.23 -12.18
CA THR A 103 12.97 -2.40 -12.90
C THR A 103 13.71 -3.31 -13.89
N PRO A 104 13.49 -3.17 -15.21
CA PRO A 104 14.25 -3.96 -16.17
C PRO A 104 15.74 -3.68 -16.03
N THR A 105 16.56 -4.72 -16.08
CA THR A 105 18.01 -4.57 -16.15
C THR A 105 18.38 -3.81 -17.43
N PRO A 106 19.37 -2.89 -17.40
CA PRO A 106 19.86 -2.22 -18.58
C PRO A 106 20.25 -3.25 -19.65
N ILE A 107 19.82 -3.03 -20.89
CA ILE A 107 20.20 -3.89 -22.02
C ILE A 107 21.69 -3.64 -22.28
N VAL A 108 22.55 -4.52 -21.77
CA VAL A 108 23.96 -4.55 -22.15
C VAL A 108 24.02 -5.16 -23.54
N VAL A 109 24.26 -4.34 -24.55
CA VAL A 109 24.52 -4.82 -25.92
C VAL A 109 25.92 -5.43 -25.94
N ALA A 110 26.03 -6.68 -25.48
CA ALA A 110 27.24 -7.48 -25.64
C ALA A 110 27.35 -7.95 -27.11
N PRO A 111 28.56 -8.10 -27.66
CA PRO A 111 28.75 -8.69 -28.99
C PRO A 111 28.12 -10.09 -29.05
N PRO A 112 27.64 -10.54 -30.23
CA PRO A 112 26.70 -11.66 -30.35
C PRO A 112 27.35 -13.00 -30.00
N SER A 113 27.30 -13.39 -28.73
CA SER A 113 27.62 -14.75 -28.29
C SER A 113 26.33 -15.53 -28.08
N GLN A 114 25.88 -16.19 -29.15
CA GLN A 114 24.78 -17.17 -29.23
C GLN A 114 23.35 -16.65 -28.94
N PRO A 115 22.35 -17.08 -29.73
CA PRO A 115 20.95 -16.73 -29.49
C PRO A 115 20.47 -17.43 -28.20
N ARG A 116 20.33 -16.67 -27.12
CA ARG A 116 19.65 -17.13 -25.90
C ARG A 116 18.18 -16.78 -25.98
N THR A 117 17.32 -17.77 -25.82
CA THR A 117 15.88 -17.53 -25.73
C THR A 117 15.57 -17.14 -24.30
N THR A 118 15.10 -15.91 -24.10
CA THR A 118 14.65 -15.44 -22.79
C THR A 118 13.13 -15.48 -22.73
N THR A 119 12.59 -16.30 -21.84
CA THR A 119 11.15 -16.39 -21.57
C THR A 119 10.86 -15.72 -20.24
N CYS A 120 10.05 -14.66 -20.27
CA CYS A 120 9.62 -13.96 -19.07
C CYS A 120 8.13 -14.25 -18.79
N ASN A 121 7.85 -14.73 -17.57
CA ASN A 121 6.50 -14.90 -17.05
C ASN A 121 6.18 -13.78 -16.06
N ARG A 122 5.05 -13.10 -16.24
CA ARG A 122 4.59 -12.03 -15.35
C ARG A 122 3.40 -12.51 -14.52
N PHE A 123 3.51 -12.39 -13.20
CA PHE A 123 2.41 -12.59 -12.26
C PHE A 123 2.26 -11.36 -11.36
N GLY A 124 1.16 -10.60 -11.55
CA GLY A 124 0.98 -9.32 -10.88
C GLY A 124 2.08 -8.31 -11.21
N ASN A 125 2.84 -7.89 -10.19
CA ASN A 125 4.01 -7.01 -10.33
C ASN A 125 5.36 -7.75 -10.28
N SER A 126 5.34 -9.08 -10.19
CA SER A 126 6.54 -9.91 -10.24
C SER A 126 6.79 -10.40 -11.67
N VAL A 127 8.05 -10.34 -12.11
CA VAL A 127 8.50 -10.86 -13.41
C VAL A 127 9.61 -11.87 -13.14
N THR A 128 9.42 -13.10 -13.63
CA THR A 128 10.43 -14.15 -13.60
C THR A 128 10.88 -14.42 -15.02
N CYS A 129 12.16 -14.15 -15.32
CA CYS A 129 12.76 -14.42 -16.62
C CYS A 129 13.73 -15.60 -16.52
N ASN A 130 13.58 -16.58 -17.41
CA ASN A 130 14.52 -17.66 -17.59
C ASN A 130 15.17 -17.52 -18.96
N SER A 131 16.49 -17.59 -19.02
CA SER A 131 17.26 -17.61 -20.27
C SER A 131 17.83 -19.00 -20.49
N PHE A 132 17.62 -19.56 -21.69
CA PHE A 132 18.14 -20.86 -22.12
C PHE A 132 18.99 -20.68 -23.38
#